data_AF-A0A1F3DL32-F1
#
_entry.id   AF-A0A1F3DL32-F1
#
_cell.length_a   1.000
_cell.length_b   1.000
_cell.length_c   1.000
_cell.angle_alpha   90.00
_cell.angle_beta   90.00
_cell.angle_gamma   90.00
#
_symmetry.space_group_name_H-M   'P 1'
#
loop_
_entity.id
_entity.type
_entity.pdbx_description
1 polymer ?
#
loop_
_entity_poly.entity_id
_entity_poly.type
_entity_poly.pdbx_seq_one_letter_code
_entity_poly.pdbx_strand_id
1 'polypeptide(L)'
;MSSWLEKAEENQKIKDNIQFQGTDSEIETIQCNIQLLEPLNNKLNFLIERASKVSVEFRKPSIELGYTHLQGDPVYEFYGSAYVHFEKKLLFLKLSSELYLCWRRIFFKIPSQPNRVKIVIHEKGTSEVTKKKTHSTREKFKFKITDLNEELAQVILDWLVFKTTTEELKKNLPLTHFHF
;
A
#
# COMPACT_ATOMS: atom_id res chain seq x y z
N MET A 1 9.00 34.17 8.30
CA MET A 1 8.81 33.33 7.11
C MET A 1 8.75 31.88 7.56
N SER A 2 7.76 31.16 7.03
CA SER A 2 7.43 29.73 7.12
C SER A 2 8.17 28.79 8.10
N SER A 3 7.81 28.85 9.39
CA SER A 3 8.09 27.79 10.40
C SER A 3 7.65 26.39 9.95
N TRP A 4 6.68 26.29 9.04
CA TRP A 4 6.22 25.00 8.49
C TRP A 4 7.22 24.37 7.51
N LEU A 5 7.97 25.20 6.76
CA LEU A 5 9.00 24.75 5.81
C LEU A 5 10.23 24.27 6.58
N GLU A 6 10.69 25.02 7.57
CA GLU A 6 11.78 24.60 8.46
C GLU A 6 11.43 23.30 9.20
N LYS A 7 10.20 23.19 9.71
CA LYS A 7 9.72 21.96 10.36
C LYS A 7 9.56 20.79 9.36
N ALA A 8 9.23 21.07 8.10
CA ALA A 8 9.16 20.04 7.06
C ALA A 8 10.57 19.56 6.67
N GLU A 9 11.53 20.47 6.52
CA GLU A 9 12.94 20.16 6.25
C GLU A 9 13.59 19.43 7.43
N GLU A 10 13.31 19.83 8.67
CA GLU A 10 13.78 19.14 9.87
C GLU A 10 13.21 17.72 9.98
N ASN A 11 11.90 17.56 9.73
CA ASN A 11 11.29 16.24 9.65
C ASN A 11 11.85 15.38 8.51
N GLN A 12 12.24 15.99 7.39
CA GLN A 12 12.89 15.29 6.29
C GLN A 12 14.31 14.85 6.69
N LYS A 13 15.11 15.72 7.31
CA LYS A 13 16.44 15.38 7.86
C LYS A 13 16.41 14.27 8.90
N ILE A 14 15.36 14.21 9.71
CA ILE A 14 15.15 13.11 10.68
C ILE A 14 14.81 11.80 9.94
N LYS A 15 14.01 11.86 8.86
CA LYS A 15 13.63 10.69 8.06
C LYS A 15 14.77 10.14 7.21
N ASP A 16 15.67 10.98 6.73
CA ASP A 16 16.80 10.58 5.89
C ASP A 16 17.89 9.85 6.71
N ASN A 17 17.86 9.95 8.04
CA ASN A 17 18.83 9.31 8.95
C ASN A 17 18.24 8.15 9.78
N ILE A 18 17.15 7.53 9.32
CA ILE A 18 16.57 6.37 10.00
C ILE A 18 17.49 5.16 9.77
N GLN A 19 18.33 4.86 10.76
CA GLN A 19 18.99 3.57 10.87
C GLN A 19 18.20 2.68 11.83
N PHE A 20 17.88 1.47 11.38
CA PHE A 20 17.30 0.45 12.26
C PHE A 20 18.27 0.16 13.41
N GLN A 21 17.81 0.36 14.65
CA GLN A 21 18.57 0.07 15.87
C GLN A 21 18.14 -1.29 16.41
N GLY A 22 18.84 -2.36 16.00
CA GLY A 22 18.67 -3.71 16.52
C GLY A 22 20.00 -4.41 16.71
N THR A 23 19.97 -5.64 17.24
CA THR A 23 21.17 -6.49 17.34
C THR A 23 21.67 -6.89 15.95
N ASP A 24 22.95 -7.26 15.84
CA ASP A 24 23.53 -7.73 14.57
C ASP A 24 22.71 -8.87 13.96
N SER A 25 22.25 -9.81 14.79
CA SER A 25 21.39 -10.93 14.36
C SER A 25 20.03 -10.49 13.81
N GLU A 26 19.44 -9.42 14.34
CA GLU A 26 18.17 -8.88 13.85
C GLU A 26 18.37 -8.15 12.52
N ILE A 27 19.49 -7.42 12.38
CA ILE A 27 19.87 -6.75 11.15
C ILE A 27 20.09 -7.77 10.03
N GLU A 28 20.85 -8.83 10.29
CA GLU A 28 21.07 -9.92 9.33
C GLU A 28 19.74 -10.58 8.91
N THR A 29 18.86 -10.85 9.87
CA THR A 29 17.54 -11.43 9.58
C THR A 29 16.68 -10.50 8.72
N ILE A 30 16.69 -9.20 9.00
CA ILE A 30 15.96 -8.19 8.22
C ILE A 30 16.52 -8.12 6.80
N GLN A 31 17.85 -8.12 6.64
CA GLN A 31 18.49 -8.11 5.32
C GLN A 31 18.15 -9.35 4.50
N CYS A 32 18.17 -10.54 5.11
CA CYS A 32 17.72 -11.77 4.45
C CYS A 32 16.25 -11.68 4.01
N ASN A 33 15.39 -11.15 4.87
CA ASN A 33 13.98 -10.95 4.53
C ASN A 33 13.78 -9.92 3.41
N ILE A 34 14.56 -8.84 3.39
CA ILE A 34 14.55 -7.85 2.30
C ILE A 34 14.89 -8.53 0.97
N GLN A 35 15.96 -9.32 0.93
CA GLN A 35 16.36 -10.07 -0.27
C GLN A 35 15.28 -11.03 -0.74
N LEU A 36 14.58 -11.71 0.18
CA LEU A 36 13.46 -12.59 -0.17
C LEU A 36 12.26 -11.83 -0.76
N LEU A 37 12.01 -10.59 -0.32
CA LEU A 37 10.89 -9.78 -0.79
C LEU A 37 11.23 -8.98 -2.07
N GLU A 38 12.51 -8.84 -2.37
CA GLU A 38 13.03 -8.02 -3.47
C GLU A 38 12.38 -8.31 -4.83
N PRO A 39 12.14 -9.57 -5.26
CA PRO A 39 11.49 -9.84 -6.55
C PRO A 39 10.11 -9.20 -6.67
N LEU A 40 9.27 -9.34 -5.64
CA LEU A 40 7.93 -8.75 -5.59
C LEU A 40 8.00 -7.21 -5.58
N ASN A 41 8.89 -6.65 -4.76
CA ASN A 41 9.06 -5.20 -4.67
C ASN A 41 9.55 -4.59 -5.99
N ASN A 42 10.54 -5.21 -6.63
CA ASN A 42 11.08 -4.76 -7.92
C ASN A 42 10.01 -4.83 -9.01
N LYS A 43 9.20 -5.90 -9.01
CA LYS A 43 8.07 -6.02 -9.95
C LYS A 43 7.03 -4.91 -9.74
N LEU A 44 6.68 -4.61 -8.49
CA LEU A 44 5.75 -3.53 -8.15
C LEU A 44 6.29 -2.15 -8.56
N ASN A 45 7.54 -1.86 -8.23
CA ASN A 45 8.20 -0.60 -8.62
C ASN A 45 8.16 -0.43 -10.14
N PHE A 46 8.55 -1.46 -10.89
CA PHE A 46 8.51 -1.45 -12.35
C PHE A 46 7.10 -1.17 -12.90
N LEU A 47 6.07 -1.83 -12.36
CA LEU A 47 4.69 -1.63 -12.79
C LEU A 47 4.18 -0.22 -12.49
N ILE A 48 4.50 0.30 -11.30
CA ILE A 48 4.12 1.65 -10.87
C ILE A 48 4.81 2.72 -11.72
N GLU A 49 6.10 2.58 -11.99
CA GLU A 49 6.84 3.49 -12.88
C GLU A 49 6.29 3.48 -14.31
N ARG A 50 5.91 2.30 -14.81
CA ARG A 50 5.29 2.22 -16.14
C ARG A 50 3.92 2.87 -16.17
N ALA A 51 3.10 2.65 -15.15
CA ALA A 51 1.79 3.25 -15.06
C ALA A 51 1.90 4.78 -14.88
N SER A 52 2.79 5.29 -14.03
CA SER A 52 2.93 6.72 -13.76
C SER A 52 3.34 7.53 -15.00
N LYS A 53 4.06 6.93 -15.94
CA LYS A 53 4.44 7.52 -17.25
C LYS A 53 3.27 7.71 -18.20
N VAL A 54 2.16 7.01 -18.01
CA VAL A 54 0.92 7.25 -18.77
C VAL A 54 0.32 8.56 -18.29
N SER A 55 -0.13 9.43 -19.20
CA SER A 55 -0.78 10.69 -18.80
C SER A 55 -2.08 10.43 -18.04
N VAL A 56 -2.36 11.29 -17.07
CA VAL A 56 -3.50 11.15 -16.14
C VAL A 56 -4.83 10.95 -16.86
N GLU A 57 -4.99 11.60 -18.01
CA GLU A 57 -6.19 11.50 -18.85
C GLU A 57 -6.50 10.08 -19.31
N PHE A 58 -5.46 9.29 -19.61
CA PHE A 58 -5.57 7.89 -20.06
C PHE A 58 -5.50 6.90 -18.90
N ARG A 59 -5.17 7.36 -17.69
CA ARG A 59 -5.18 6.55 -16.46
C ARG A 59 -6.49 6.57 -15.69
N LYS A 60 -7.48 7.35 -16.13
CA LYS A 60 -8.79 7.41 -15.46
C LYS A 60 -9.32 5.99 -15.20
N PRO A 61 -9.67 5.63 -13.96
CA PRO A 61 -9.99 6.53 -12.84
C PRO A 61 -8.82 6.89 -11.90
N SER A 62 -7.60 6.42 -12.15
CA SER A 62 -6.43 6.69 -11.30
C SER A 62 -5.96 8.14 -11.41
N ILE A 63 -5.61 8.72 -10.27
CA ILE A 63 -5.13 10.11 -10.14
C ILE A 63 -3.65 10.09 -9.76
N GLU A 64 -3.35 9.56 -8.58
CA GLU A 64 -1.99 9.42 -8.07
C GLU A 64 -1.58 7.96 -7.99
N LEU A 65 -0.30 7.69 -8.20
CA LEU A 65 0.31 6.39 -8.06
C LEU A 65 1.80 6.58 -7.77
N GLY A 66 2.31 5.87 -6.79
CA GLY A 66 3.73 5.92 -6.46
C GLY A 66 4.13 4.92 -5.40
N TYR A 67 5.40 4.99 -5.05
CA TYR A 67 5.98 4.24 -3.96
C TYR A 67 6.91 5.15 -3.18
N THR A 68 7.15 4.82 -1.92
CA THR A 68 8.14 5.49 -1.08
C THR A 68 8.82 4.47 -0.19
N HIS A 69 10.13 4.63 -0.04
CA HIS A 69 10.97 3.80 0.82
C HIS A 69 12.02 4.72 1.42
N LEU A 70 12.07 4.79 2.76
CA LEU A 70 13.11 5.52 3.46
C LEU A 70 14.32 4.61 3.61
N GLN A 71 15.48 5.08 3.18
CA GLN A 71 16.72 4.34 3.27
C GLN A 71 16.98 3.96 4.75
N GLY A 72 17.20 2.67 5.01
CA GLY A 72 17.43 2.15 6.36
C GLY A 72 16.16 1.81 7.16
N ASP A 73 14.96 2.14 6.66
CA ASP A 73 13.69 1.67 7.23
C ASP A 73 13.28 0.34 6.56
N PRO A 74 13.05 -0.75 7.31
CA PRO A 74 12.59 -2.03 6.76
C PRO A 74 11.09 -2.01 6.37
N VAL A 75 10.67 -0.94 5.69
CA VAL A 75 9.30 -0.68 5.27
C VAL A 75 9.27 -0.21 3.83
N TYR A 76 8.46 -0.88 3.01
CA TYR A 76 8.09 -0.42 1.68
C TYR A 76 6.64 0.08 1.71
N GLU A 77 6.39 1.29 1.21
CA GLU A 77 5.05 1.85 1.04
C GLU A 77 4.75 2.02 -0.45
N PHE A 78 3.61 1.49 -0.87
CA PHE A 78 3.04 1.73 -2.19
C PHE A 78 1.68 2.39 -2.03
N TYR A 79 1.40 3.40 -2.84
CA TYR A 79 0.20 4.21 -2.72
C TYR A 79 -0.42 4.54 -4.07
N GLY A 80 -1.73 4.73 -4.06
CA GLY A 80 -2.49 5.13 -5.23
C GLY A 80 -3.80 5.80 -4.83
N SER A 81 -4.37 6.54 -5.77
CA SER A 81 -5.71 7.08 -5.63
C SER A 81 -6.52 6.90 -6.91
N ALA A 82 -7.80 6.61 -6.76
CA ALA A 82 -8.70 6.36 -7.87
C ALA A 82 -10.14 6.73 -7.52
N TYR A 83 -10.90 7.10 -8.55
CA TYR A 83 -12.35 7.24 -8.43
C TYR A 83 -13.05 5.89 -8.46
N VAL A 84 -13.81 5.58 -7.41
CA VAL A 84 -14.53 4.30 -7.24
C VAL A 84 -15.99 4.58 -6.97
N HIS A 85 -16.88 3.81 -7.60
CA HIS A 85 -18.31 3.85 -7.29
C HIS A 85 -18.62 2.83 -6.19
N PHE A 86 -19.08 3.29 -5.03
CA PHE A 86 -19.61 2.40 -4.01
C PHE A 86 -21.11 2.22 -4.19
N GLU A 87 -21.54 0.97 -4.29
CA GLU A 87 -22.94 0.61 -4.37
C GLU A 87 -23.57 0.64 -2.98
N LYS A 88 -24.65 1.41 -2.81
CA LYS A 88 -25.51 1.30 -1.64
C LYS A 88 -26.49 0.16 -1.89
N LYS A 89 -26.30 -0.95 -1.18
CA LYS A 89 -27.24 -2.08 -1.16
C LYS A 89 -28.08 -2.03 0.10
N LEU A 90 -29.39 -2.19 -0.03
CA LEU A 90 -30.30 -2.57 1.05
C LEU A 90 -30.87 -3.93 0.64
N LEU A 91 -30.54 -4.99 1.36
CA LEU A 91 -30.83 -6.37 0.95
C LEU A 91 -30.29 -6.67 -0.48
N PHE A 92 -31.14 -7.14 -1.38
CA PHE A 92 -30.82 -7.54 -2.76
C PHE A 92 -31.06 -6.44 -3.81
N LEU A 93 -31.57 -5.26 -3.41
CA LEU A 93 -31.87 -4.16 -4.34
C LEU A 93 -30.73 -3.13 -4.35
N LYS A 94 -30.16 -2.88 -5.53
CA LYS A 94 -29.25 -1.74 -5.76
C LYS A 94 -30.08 -0.46 -5.73
N LEU A 95 -29.83 0.41 -4.75
CA LEU A 95 -30.57 1.67 -4.58
C LEU A 95 -29.89 2.85 -5.27
N SER A 96 -28.56 2.94 -5.17
CA SER A 96 -27.77 4.05 -5.73
C SER A 96 -26.29 3.72 -5.71
N SER A 97 -25.54 4.16 -6.73
CA SER A 97 -24.07 4.22 -6.68
C SER A 97 -23.63 5.65 -6.42
N GLU A 98 -22.69 5.83 -5.50
CA GLU A 98 -22.09 7.14 -5.21
C GLU A 98 -20.60 7.10 -5.56
N LEU A 99 -20.09 8.19 -6.16
CA LEU A 99 -18.70 8.32 -6.56
C LEU A 99 -17.84 8.74 -5.35
N TYR A 100 -16.74 8.04 -5.14
CA TYR A 100 -15.76 8.31 -4.10
C TYR A 100 -14.38 8.53 -4.71
N LEU A 101 -13.63 9.47 -4.14
CA LEU A 101 -12.18 9.49 -4.28
C LEU A 101 -11.58 8.58 -3.20
N CYS A 102 -10.99 7.46 -3.62
CA CYS A 102 -10.31 6.52 -2.74
C CYS A 102 -8.82 6.74 -2.72
N TRP A 103 -8.26 6.80 -1.52
CA TRP A 103 -6.83 6.77 -1.24
C TRP A 103 -6.46 5.40 -0.69
N ARG A 104 -5.47 4.75 -1.30
CA ARG A 104 -5.05 3.39 -1.00
C ARG A 104 -3.57 3.34 -0.71
N ARG A 105 -3.20 2.60 0.33
CA ARG A 105 -1.82 2.39 0.75
C ARG A 105 -1.61 0.95 1.18
N ILE A 106 -0.52 0.36 0.75
CA ILE A 106 -0.05 -0.94 1.21
C ILE A 106 1.37 -0.79 1.75
N PHE A 107 1.60 -1.29 2.96
CA PHE A 107 2.89 -1.28 3.64
C PHE A 107 3.40 -2.70 3.80
N PHE A 108 4.59 -2.99 3.31
CA PHE A 108 5.33 -4.20 3.63
C PHE A 108 6.32 -3.89 4.74
N LYS A 109 6.01 -4.30 5.97
CA LYS A 109 6.87 -4.12 7.13
C LYS A 109 7.64 -5.40 7.39
N ILE A 110 8.96 -5.33 7.37
CA ILE A 110 9.84 -6.48 7.51
C ILE A 110 10.29 -6.58 8.98
N PRO A 111 9.79 -7.57 9.74
CA PRO A 111 10.22 -7.80 11.12
C PRO A 111 11.57 -8.53 11.17
N SER A 112 12.18 -8.57 12.36
CA SER A 112 13.35 -9.39 12.70
C SER A 112 13.04 -10.89 12.88
N GLN A 113 11.92 -11.38 12.32
CA GLN A 113 11.56 -12.80 12.32
C GLN A 113 11.88 -13.42 10.95
N PRO A 114 12.61 -14.54 10.86
CA PRO A 114 13.01 -15.11 9.58
C PRO A 114 11.83 -15.50 8.68
N ASN A 115 11.93 -15.16 7.40
CA ASN A 115 10.95 -15.42 6.35
C ASN A 115 9.55 -14.90 6.73
N ARG A 116 9.45 -13.68 7.27
CA ARG A 116 8.18 -13.05 7.64
C ARG A 116 8.03 -11.66 7.07
N VAL A 117 6.81 -11.29 6.73
CA VAL A 117 6.45 -9.90 6.43
C VAL A 117 5.07 -9.58 6.98
N LYS A 118 4.93 -8.36 7.49
CA LYS A 118 3.66 -7.80 7.93
C LYS A 118 3.14 -6.84 6.87
N ILE A 119 2.03 -7.21 6.25
CA ILE A 119 1.37 -6.36 5.25
C ILE A 119 0.29 -5.55 5.95
N VAL A 120 0.29 -4.23 5.77
CA VAL A 120 -0.78 -3.34 6.26
C VAL A 120 -1.45 -2.69 5.06
N ILE A 121 -2.76 -2.88 4.93
CA ILE A 121 -3.56 -2.31 3.85
C ILE A 121 -4.44 -1.22 4.46
N HIS A 122 -4.43 -0.03 3.86
CA HIS A 122 -5.25 1.11 4.28
C HIS A 122 -5.99 1.67 3.08
N GLU A 123 -7.31 1.78 3.19
CA GLU A 123 -8.16 2.47 2.22
C GLU A 123 -8.92 3.59 2.94
N LYS A 124 -9.03 4.74 2.28
CA LYS A 124 -9.87 5.86 2.71
C LYS A 124 -10.60 6.46 1.51
N GLY A 125 -11.91 6.26 1.45
CA GLY A 125 -12.80 6.88 0.48
C GLY A 125 -13.48 8.12 1.05
N THR A 126 -13.53 9.20 0.27
CA THR A 126 -14.40 10.36 0.54
C THR A 126 -15.38 10.52 -0.62
N SER A 127 -16.68 10.66 -0.32
CA SER A 127 -17.66 10.87 -1.38
C SER A 127 -17.45 12.22 -2.08
N GLU A 128 -17.52 12.20 -3.40
CA GLU A 128 -17.45 13.42 -4.22
C GLU A 128 -18.77 14.21 -4.19
N VAL A 129 -19.89 13.55 -3.89
CA VAL A 129 -21.21 14.18 -3.78
C VAL A 129 -21.44 14.70 -2.36
N THR A 130 -21.08 13.90 -1.36
CA THR A 130 -21.32 14.18 0.06
C THR A 130 -20.00 14.14 0.83
N LYS A 131 -19.23 15.23 0.84
CA LYS A 131 -17.87 15.27 1.44
C LYS A 131 -17.79 14.82 2.91
N LYS A 132 -18.90 14.84 3.66
CA LYS A 132 -18.99 14.31 5.04
C LYS A 132 -18.99 12.77 5.11
N LYS A 133 -19.42 12.09 4.05
CA LYS A 133 -19.51 10.64 3.99
C LYS A 133 -18.14 10.07 3.63
N THR A 134 -17.53 9.42 4.62
CA THR A 134 -16.21 8.80 4.49
C THR A 134 -16.30 7.31 4.78
N HIS A 135 -15.43 6.54 4.12
CA HIS A 135 -15.20 5.13 4.37
C HIS A 135 -13.71 4.97 4.66
N SER A 136 -13.33 4.23 5.70
CA SER A 136 -11.93 3.88 5.89
C SER A 136 -11.78 2.50 6.49
N THR A 137 -10.87 1.72 5.91
CA THR A 137 -10.51 0.38 6.38
C THR A 137 -9.02 0.34 6.62
N ARG A 138 -8.61 -0.35 7.69
CA ARG A 138 -7.19 -0.61 7.97
C ARG A 138 -7.04 -2.04 8.43
N GLU A 139 -6.41 -2.85 7.59
CA GLU A 139 -6.23 -4.27 7.82
C GLU A 139 -4.74 -4.61 7.96
N LYS A 140 -4.44 -5.62 8.77
CA LYS A 140 -3.06 -6.05 9.06
C LYS A 140 -2.98 -7.55 8.89
N PHE A 141 -2.00 -7.99 8.12
CA PHE A 141 -1.75 -9.39 7.82
C PHE A 141 -0.30 -9.75 8.11
N LYS A 142 -0.06 -11.03 8.34
CA LYS A 142 1.27 -11.60 8.51
C LYS A 142 1.40 -12.82 7.60
N PHE A 143 2.46 -12.83 6.79
CA PHE A 143 2.73 -13.89 5.82
C PHE A 143 4.14 -14.42 5.96
N LYS A 144 4.39 -15.61 5.41
CA LYS A 144 5.75 -15.97 5.01
C LYS A 144 6.09 -15.24 3.72
N ILE A 145 7.31 -14.76 3.59
CA ILE A 145 7.73 -14.04 2.37
C ILE A 145 7.74 -14.99 1.18
N THR A 146 8.17 -16.24 1.40
CA THR A 146 8.15 -17.30 0.38
C THR A 146 6.77 -17.65 -0.16
N ASP A 147 5.70 -17.27 0.55
CA ASP A 147 4.32 -17.50 0.08
C ASP A 147 3.83 -16.36 -0.81
N LEU A 148 4.59 -15.26 -0.95
CA LEU A 148 4.26 -14.11 -1.79
C LEU A 148 4.91 -14.27 -3.17
N ASN A 149 4.10 -14.40 -4.22
CA ASN A 149 4.58 -14.51 -5.59
C ASN A 149 4.64 -13.14 -6.30
N GLU A 150 5.35 -13.06 -7.43
CA GLU A 150 5.42 -11.85 -8.25
C GLU A 150 4.08 -11.50 -8.93
N GLU A 151 3.20 -12.47 -9.12
CA GLU A 151 1.87 -12.26 -9.72
C GLU A 151 1.00 -11.35 -8.85
N LEU A 152 1.20 -11.37 -7.53
CA LEU A 152 0.56 -10.47 -6.59
C LEU A 152 0.87 -8.99 -6.89
N ALA A 153 1.99 -8.70 -7.57
CA ALA A 153 2.32 -7.33 -7.98
C ALA A 153 1.24 -6.72 -8.88
N GLN A 154 0.70 -7.50 -9.81
CA GLN A 154 -0.35 -7.03 -10.72
C GLN A 154 -1.64 -6.79 -9.95
N VAL A 155 -2.01 -7.70 -9.03
CA VAL A 155 -3.22 -7.55 -8.21
C VAL A 155 -3.13 -6.34 -7.29
N ILE A 156 -1.96 -6.09 -6.69
CA ILE A 156 -1.72 -4.90 -5.87
C ILE A 156 -1.79 -3.65 -6.74
N LEU A 157 -1.17 -3.63 -7.92
CA LEU A 157 -1.28 -2.50 -8.85
C LEU A 157 -2.76 -2.23 -9.16
N ASP A 158 -3.50 -3.27 -9.54
CA ASP A 158 -4.92 -3.15 -9.88
C ASP A 158 -5.73 -2.64 -8.67
N TRP A 159 -5.42 -3.10 -7.46
CA TRP A 159 -6.04 -2.52 -6.27
C TRP A 159 -5.59 -1.07 -6.03
N LEU A 160 -4.37 -0.66 -6.32
CA LEU A 160 -3.94 0.73 -6.14
C LEU A 160 -4.60 1.70 -7.13
N VAL A 161 -4.79 1.27 -8.39
CA VAL A 161 -5.23 2.16 -9.49
C VAL A 161 -6.61 1.87 -10.08
N PHE A 162 -7.12 0.66 -9.94
CA PHE A 162 -8.32 0.16 -10.62
C PHE A 162 -9.42 -0.30 -9.66
N LYS A 163 -10.51 -0.82 -10.24
CA LYS A 163 -11.80 -1.10 -9.59
C LYS A 163 -11.81 -2.26 -8.58
N THR A 164 -10.66 -2.87 -8.30
CA THR A 164 -10.58 -4.02 -7.40
C THR A 164 -10.95 -3.59 -5.99
N THR A 165 -11.85 -4.31 -5.34
CA THR A 165 -12.22 -4.01 -3.95
C THR A 165 -11.14 -4.52 -2.99
N THR A 166 -11.13 -4.02 -1.75
CA THR A 166 -10.20 -4.53 -0.73
C THR A 166 -10.44 -6.03 -0.48
N GLU A 167 -11.68 -6.51 -0.59
CA GLU A 167 -12.03 -7.93 -0.48
C GLU A 167 -11.43 -8.77 -1.62
N GLU A 168 -11.37 -8.25 -2.84
CA GLU A 168 -10.76 -8.94 -3.97
C GLU A 168 -9.24 -9.03 -3.83
N LEU A 169 -8.58 -7.97 -3.38
CA LEU A 169 -7.15 -8.03 -3.02
C LEU A 169 -6.92 -9.13 -1.97
N LYS A 170 -7.76 -9.20 -0.94
CA LYS A 170 -7.65 -10.21 0.13
C LYS A 170 -7.78 -11.64 -0.36
N LYS A 171 -8.66 -11.90 -1.33
CA LYS A 171 -8.81 -13.25 -1.94
C LYS A 171 -7.56 -13.72 -2.67
N ASN A 172 -6.71 -12.79 -3.11
CA ASN A 172 -5.46 -13.09 -3.80
C ASN A 172 -4.25 -13.10 -2.85
N LEU A 173 -4.41 -12.70 -1.59
CA LEU A 173 -3.37 -12.88 -0.57
C LEU A 173 -3.31 -14.36 -0.14
N PRO A 174 -2.14 -14.87 0.27
CA PRO A 174 -2.01 -16.24 0.74
C PRO A 174 -2.96 -16.56 1.91
N LEU A 175 -3.54 -17.77 1.91
CA LEU A 175 -4.52 -18.19 2.93
C LEU A 175 -3.88 -18.44 4.31
N THR A 176 -2.57 -18.66 4.37
CA THR A 176 -1.81 -18.91 5.60
C THR A 176 -1.58 -17.61 6.37
N HIS A 177 -2.58 -17.23 7.16
CA HIS A 177 -2.44 -16.20 8.17
C HIS A 177 -1.92 -16.79 9.47
N PHE A 178 -0.91 -16.16 10.04
CA PHE A 178 -0.52 -16.46 11.41
C PHE A 178 -1.48 -15.72 12.34
N HIS A 179 -2.39 -16.46 12.96
CA HIS A 179 -3.12 -16.00 14.13
C HIS A 179 -2.13 -15.83 15.29
N PHE A 180 -2.32 -14.76 16.05
CA PHE A 180 -1.70 -14.59 17.35
C PHE A 180 -2.49 -15.40 18.38
#